data_AF-A0AAW0G7S7-F1
#
_entry.id   AF-A0AAW0G7S7-F1
#
_cell.length_a   1.000
_cell.length_b   1.000
_cell.length_c   1.000
_cell.angle_alpha   90.00
_cell.angle_beta   90.00
_cell.angle_gamma   90.00
#
_symmetry.space_group_name_H-M   'P 1'
#
loop_
_entity.id
_entity.type
_entity.pdbx_description
1 polymer ?
#
loop_
_entity_poly.entity_id
_entity_poly.type
_entity_poly.pdbx_seq_one_letter_code
_entity_poly.pdbx_strand_id
1 'polypeptide(L)'
;MDTAIPKKHIKTQSTYAFDNTATTVAASQMRNALNNLADTVTDSDQQSRFENEMDSFFALFRRYLSDKASGSTLDWDKIKSPSPNEVVQYNSLEDKNLNNLSKLAVLKLNGGLGTSMGCVGPKSVIEVRDVPESFDDDLETWYPPGHGDLFESLVQSGELDSLLAQGRDILFVSNGDNLGATVDTKILDHMIETGAEYIMELTDKTRADVKGGTLINYDGQVRLLEIAQVPKEHVEEFKSIKKFKYFNTNNLWINLRAIKKLIESNSIESEIIPNQKTISKGSSDINVLQLETAVGAAIRHFDGAHGVVVPRSRFLPVKTCSDLLLVKSDLFYLEHGALKLDPTRDGFSNPLIKLGSHFKKVSGFQSRIPHMPKILELDHLTITGNVNLGRNVTLKGTVIIVVSDGQKIDIPNGSILENVVVTGNLSILEH
;
A
#
# COMPACT_ATOMS: atom_id res chain seq x y z
N MET A 1 -37.55 11.07 -33.77
CA MET A 1 -36.32 10.25 -33.77
C MET A 1 -36.07 9.91 -32.31
N ASP A 2 -36.54 8.73 -31.91
CA ASP A 2 -36.46 8.24 -30.54
C ASP A 2 -35.01 7.86 -30.20
N THR A 3 -34.44 8.52 -29.20
CA THR A 3 -33.17 8.15 -28.60
C THR A 3 -33.39 6.99 -27.64
N ALA A 4 -33.00 5.78 -28.06
CA ALA A 4 -33.07 4.58 -27.26
C ALA A 4 -32.15 4.66 -26.03
N ILE A 5 -32.74 4.53 -24.85
CA ILE A 5 -32.04 4.33 -23.57
C ILE A 5 -31.39 2.93 -23.59
N PRO A 6 -30.09 2.78 -23.26
CA PRO A 6 -29.48 1.46 -23.19
C PRO A 6 -30.09 0.65 -22.04
N LYS A 7 -30.79 -0.44 -22.38
CA LYS A 7 -31.33 -1.39 -21.40
C LYS A 7 -30.16 -2.10 -20.70
N LYS A 8 -29.99 -1.89 -19.38
CA LYS A 8 -29.19 -2.77 -18.51
C LYS A 8 -29.73 -4.19 -18.69
N HIS A 9 -28.88 -5.12 -19.15
CA HIS A 9 -29.21 -6.54 -19.19
C HIS A 9 -29.33 -7.05 -17.75
N ILE A 10 -30.56 -7.18 -17.26
CA ILE A 10 -30.85 -7.84 -15.98
C ILE A 10 -30.74 -9.35 -16.23
N LYS A 11 -29.86 -10.04 -15.50
CA LYS A 11 -29.72 -11.51 -15.56
C LYS A 11 -31.09 -12.18 -15.34
N THR A 12 -31.39 -13.27 -16.04
CA THR A 12 -32.66 -13.99 -15.87
C THR A 12 -32.66 -14.76 -14.54
N GLN A 13 -33.83 -15.05 -13.97
CA GLN A 13 -33.95 -15.86 -12.75
C GLN A 13 -33.27 -17.23 -12.88
N SER A 14 -33.28 -17.82 -14.09
CA SER A 14 -32.57 -19.07 -14.38
C SER A 14 -31.05 -18.92 -14.29
N THR A 15 -30.48 -17.79 -14.75
CA THR A 15 -29.05 -17.51 -14.61
C THR A 15 -28.66 -17.28 -13.14
N TYR A 16 -29.50 -16.58 -12.36
CA TYR A 16 -29.26 -16.42 -10.92
C TYR A 16 -29.32 -17.75 -10.16
N ALA A 17 -30.28 -18.63 -10.47
CA ALA A 17 -30.39 -19.95 -9.84
C ALA A 17 -29.20 -20.86 -10.20
N PHE A 18 -28.72 -20.80 -11.44
CA PHE A 18 -27.54 -21.54 -11.89
C PHE A 18 -26.26 -21.01 -11.22
N ASP A 19 -26.06 -19.69 -11.18
CA ASP A 19 -24.91 -19.05 -10.51
C ASP A 19 -24.90 -19.39 -9.00
N ASN A 20 -26.06 -19.40 -8.33
CA ASN A 20 -26.18 -19.77 -6.92
C ASN A 20 -25.88 -21.26 -6.65
N THR A 21 -26.26 -22.15 -7.56
CA THR A 21 -25.96 -23.59 -7.43
C THR A 21 -24.48 -23.85 -7.66
N ALA A 22 -23.88 -23.22 -8.68
CA ALA A 22 -22.46 -23.34 -8.98
C ALA A 22 -21.56 -22.80 -7.85
N THR A 23 -21.94 -21.66 -7.25
CA THR A 23 -21.21 -21.10 -6.10
C THR A 23 -21.26 -21.98 -4.86
N THR A 24 -22.41 -22.62 -4.59
CA THR A 24 -22.56 -23.55 -3.46
C THR A 24 -21.69 -24.80 -3.62
N VAL A 25 -21.65 -25.38 -4.84
CA VAL A 25 -20.79 -26.54 -5.13
C VAL A 25 -19.31 -26.19 -5.00
N ALA A 26 -18.89 -25.04 -5.55
CA ALA A 26 -17.50 -24.58 -5.44
C ALA A 26 -17.08 -24.33 -3.98
N ALA A 27 -17.96 -23.76 -3.16
CA ALA A 27 -17.70 -23.58 -1.73
C ALA A 27 -17.54 -24.93 -1.00
N SER A 28 -18.40 -25.90 -1.28
CA SER A 28 -18.28 -27.25 -0.67
C SER A 28 -16.97 -27.94 -1.04
N GLN A 29 -16.57 -27.88 -2.32
CA GLN A 29 -15.30 -28.43 -2.77
C GLN A 29 -14.10 -27.75 -2.11
N MET A 30 -14.14 -26.42 -1.98
CA MET A 30 -13.10 -25.67 -1.28
C MET A 30 -13.01 -26.07 0.19
N ARG A 31 -14.15 -26.21 0.88
CA ARG A 31 -14.15 -26.63 2.29
C ARG A 31 -13.48 -27.98 2.48
N ASN A 32 -13.78 -28.94 1.61
CA ASN A 32 -13.16 -30.27 1.67
C ASN A 32 -11.65 -30.19 1.42
N ALA A 33 -11.20 -29.37 0.46
CA ALA A 33 -9.78 -29.18 0.19
C ALA A 33 -9.03 -28.58 1.39
N LEU A 34 -9.61 -27.55 2.02
CA LEU A 34 -9.02 -26.89 3.19
C LEU A 34 -8.98 -27.81 4.42
N ASN A 35 -10.02 -28.61 4.65
CA ASN A 35 -10.03 -29.62 5.71
C ASN A 35 -8.94 -30.68 5.48
N ASN A 36 -8.83 -31.21 4.25
CA ASN A 36 -7.79 -32.18 3.91
C ASN A 36 -6.38 -31.60 4.14
N LEU A 37 -6.20 -30.31 3.88
CA LEU A 37 -4.94 -29.61 4.11
C LEU A 37 -4.65 -29.46 5.61
N ALA A 38 -5.65 -29.11 6.41
CA ALA A 38 -5.52 -29.05 7.87
C ALA A 38 -5.23 -30.42 8.50
N ASP A 39 -5.78 -31.50 7.93
CA ASP A 39 -5.51 -32.88 8.36
C ASP A 39 -4.06 -33.32 8.10
N THR A 40 -3.28 -32.58 7.29
CA THR A 40 -1.84 -32.86 7.09
C THR A 40 -0.98 -32.42 8.28
N VAL A 41 -1.50 -31.58 9.17
CA VAL A 41 -0.74 -31.06 10.32
C VAL A 41 -0.71 -32.12 11.43
N THR A 42 0.50 -32.52 11.82
CA THR A 42 0.69 -33.60 12.81
C THR A 42 0.70 -33.11 14.26
N ASP A 43 1.04 -31.85 14.49
CA ASP A 43 1.06 -31.22 15.81
C ASP A 43 -0.31 -30.60 16.15
N SER A 44 -0.89 -30.99 17.29
CA SER A 44 -2.25 -30.59 17.66
C SER A 44 -2.42 -29.09 17.90
N ASP A 45 -1.40 -28.40 18.43
CA ASP A 45 -1.47 -26.97 18.71
C ASP A 45 -1.33 -26.16 17.41
N GLN A 46 -0.45 -26.59 16.50
CA GLN A 46 -0.32 -26.02 15.16
C GLN A 46 -1.56 -26.27 14.32
N GLN A 47 -2.15 -27.48 14.40
CA GLN A 47 -3.35 -27.85 13.66
C GLN A 47 -4.50 -26.89 14.01
N SER A 48 -4.76 -26.65 15.30
CA SER A 48 -5.83 -25.73 15.71
C SER A 48 -5.64 -24.30 15.19
N ARG A 49 -4.39 -23.80 15.16
CA ARG A 49 -4.10 -22.47 14.60
C ARG A 49 -4.34 -22.43 13.10
N PHE A 50 -3.86 -23.44 12.40
CA PHE A 50 -3.98 -23.55 10.96
C PHE A 50 -5.43 -23.77 10.52
N GLU A 51 -6.23 -24.52 11.28
CA GLU A 51 -7.68 -24.63 11.07
C GLU A 51 -8.38 -23.27 11.14
N ASN A 52 -8.01 -22.42 12.11
CA ASN A 52 -8.56 -21.06 12.20
C ASN A 52 -8.18 -20.22 10.96
N GLU A 53 -6.94 -20.31 10.47
CA GLU A 53 -6.51 -19.63 9.24
C GLU A 53 -7.30 -20.12 8.01
N MET A 54 -7.53 -21.44 7.91
CA MET A 54 -8.31 -22.05 6.83
C MET A 54 -9.79 -21.65 6.90
N ASP A 55 -10.35 -21.52 8.11
CA ASP A 55 -11.71 -21.02 8.34
C ASP A 55 -11.86 -19.55 7.91
N SER A 56 -10.92 -18.69 8.30
CA SER A 56 -10.87 -17.29 7.85
C SER A 56 -10.75 -17.18 6.33
N PHE A 57 -9.87 -17.97 5.70
CA PHE A 57 -9.75 -18.01 4.24
C PHE A 57 -11.04 -18.51 3.58
N PHE A 58 -11.69 -19.54 4.15
CA PHE A 58 -12.95 -20.05 3.62
C PHE A 58 -14.07 -19.01 3.67
N ALA A 59 -14.16 -18.24 4.75
CA ALA A 59 -15.11 -17.14 4.87
C ALA A 59 -14.88 -16.08 3.78
N LEU A 60 -13.62 -15.71 3.55
CA LEU A 60 -13.22 -14.79 2.49
C LEU A 60 -13.58 -15.31 1.09
N PHE A 61 -13.26 -16.58 0.81
CA PHE A 61 -13.57 -17.23 -0.47
C PHE A 61 -15.08 -17.30 -0.74
N ARG A 62 -15.87 -17.65 0.28
CA ARG A 62 -17.34 -17.70 0.17
C ARG A 62 -17.92 -16.32 -0.12
N ARG A 63 -17.44 -15.27 0.56
CA ARG A 63 -17.85 -13.88 0.31
C ARG A 63 -17.47 -13.45 -1.11
N TYR A 64 -16.27 -13.79 -1.58
CA TYR A 64 -15.85 -13.52 -2.97
C TYR A 64 -16.78 -14.14 -4.01
N LEU A 65 -17.18 -15.40 -3.82
CA LEU A 65 -18.15 -16.05 -4.71
C LEU A 65 -19.51 -15.32 -4.73
N SER A 66 -19.97 -14.86 -3.56
CA SER A 66 -21.23 -14.11 -3.42
C SER A 66 -21.16 -12.73 -4.08
N ASP A 67 -20.07 -11.98 -3.86
CA ASP A 67 -19.82 -10.67 -4.47
C ASP A 67 -19.72 -10.77 -5.99
N LYS A 68 -19.04 -11.81 -6.49
CA LYS A 68 -18.93 -12.07 -7.93
C LYS A 68 -20.28 -12.42 -8.57
N ALA A 69 -21.14 -13.15 -7.85
CA ALA A 69 -22.47 -13.51 -8.35
C ALA A 69 -23.42 -12.29 -8.36
N SER A 70 -23.35 -11.46 -7.31
CA SER A 70 -24.17 -10.24 -7.16
C SER A 70 -23.72 -9.09 -8.07
N GLY A 71 -22.45 -9.06 -8.46
CA GLY A 71 -21.89 -7.99 -9.29
C GLY A 71 -21.86 -6.65 -8.55
N SER A 72 -21.61 -6.67 -7.23
CA SER A 72 -21.65 -5.50 -6.36
C SER A 72 -20.58 -4.48 -6.75
N THR A 73 -20.96 -3.57 -7.65
CA THR A 73 -20.20 -2.37 -7.98
C THR A 73 -20.84 -1.22 -7.22
N LEU A 74 -19.99 -0.34 -6.67
CA LEU A 74 -20.45 0.88 -6.03
C LEU A 74 -21.28 1.69 -7.03
N ASP A 75 -22.44 2.17 -6.59
CA ASP A 75 -23.28 3.03 -7.42
C ASP A 75 -22.62 4.41 -7.50
N TRP A 76 -22.06 4.74 -8.66
CA TRP A 76 -21.29 5.96 -8.86
C TRP A 76 -22.10 7.22 -8.52
N ASP A 77 -23.41 7.21 -8.80
CA ASP A 77 -24.30 8.35 -8.58
C ASP A 77 -24.54 8.66 -7.09
N LYS A 78 -24.26 7.68 -6.21
CA LYS A 78 -24.35 7.86 -4.75
C LYS A 78 -23.08 8.43 -4.12
N ILE A 79 -21.97 8.43 -4.85
CA ILE A 79 -20.68 8.91 -4.35
C ILE A 79 -20.74 10.42 -4.18
N LYS A 80 -20.42 10.89 -2.97
CA LYS A 80 -20.34 12.32 -2.64
C LYS A 80 -18.93 12.67 -2.15
N SER A 81 -18.57 13.93 -2.36
CA SER A 81 -17.37 14.48 -1.74
C SER A 81 -17.55 14.51 -0.21
N PRO A 82 -16.53 14.13 0.57
CA PRO A 82 -16.58 14.26 2.02
C PRO A 82 -16.80 15.71 2.46
N SER A 83 -17.53 15.88 3.56
CA SER A 83 -17.71 17.16 4.24
C SER A 83 -16.46 17.57 5.04
N PRO A 84 -16.35 18.84 5.47
CA PRO A 84 -15.22 19.31 6.28
C PRO A 84 -15.04 18.58 7.63
N ASN A 85 -16.10 17.98 8.16
CA ASN A 85 -16.04 17.19 9.39
C ASN A 85 -15.55 15.76 9.14
N GLU A 86 -15.76 15.24 7.93
CA GLU A 86 -15.31 13.91 7.50
C GLU A 86 -13.88 13.92 6.96
N VAL A 87 -13.39 15.09 6.54
CA VAL A 87 -11.99 15.29 6.14
C VAL A 87 -11.50 16.63 6.70
N VAL A 88 -10.81 16.52 7.84
CA VAL A 88 -10.28 17.65 8.62
C VAL A 88 -8.92 18.07 8.07
N GLN A 89 -8.57 19.35 8.15
CA GLN A 89 -7.26 19.86 7.72
C GLN A 89 -6.26 19.79 8.88
N TYR A 90 -5.04 19.31 8.63
CA TYR A 90 -4.02 19.21 9.70
C TYR A 90 -3.70 20.55 10.37
N ASN A 91 -3.75 21.66 9.62
CA ASN A 91 -3.47 23.00 10.15
C ASN A 91 -4.52 23.50 11.15
N SER A 92 -5.71 22.88 11.22
CA SER A 92 -6.71 23.20 12.24
C SER A 92 -6.53 22.41 13.54
N LEU A 93 -5.58 21.47 13.59
CA LEU A 93 -5.31 20.69 14.80
C LEU A 93 -4.43 21.48 15.76
N GLU A 94 -4.81 21.50 17.03
CA GLU A 94 -4.07 22.17 18.10
C GLU A 94 -2.94 21.27 18.64
N ASP A 95 -1.86 21.90 19.09
CA ASP A 95 -0.76 21.22 19.77
C ASP A 95 -1.02 21.23 21.28
N LYS A 96 -1.27 20.07 21.87
CA LYS A 96 -1.62 19.92 23.29
C LYS A 96 -0.64 19.00 24.02
N ASN A 97 -0.78 18.96 25.35
CA ASN A 97 0.21 18.38 26.25
C ASN A 97 0.49 16.89 26.02
N LEU A 98 1.77 16.52 26.13
CA LEU A 98 2.42 15.22 25.88
C LEU A 98 1.89 14.00 26.68
N ASN A 99 0.81 14.14 27.45
CA ASN A 99 0.35 13.11 28.39
C ASN A 99 -0.40 11.95 27.72
N ASN A 100 -0.79 12.07 26.44
CA ASN A 100 -1.55 11.03 25.75
C ASN A 100 -0.70 9.91 25.15
N LEU A 101 0.63 10.06 25.11
CA LEU A 101 1.55 9.05 24.57
C LEU A 101 1.48 7.71 25.33
N SER A 102 1.09 7.73 26.62
CA SER A 102 0.89 6.50 27.39
C SER A 102 -0.25 5.63 26.87
N LYS A 103 -1.19 6.19 26.11
CA LYS A 103 -2.32 5.46 25.50
C LYS A 103 -2.01 4.95 24.09
N LEU A 104 -0.90 5.38 23.49
CA LEU A 104 -0.54 5.05 22.12
C LEU A 104 0.31 3.78 22.05
N ALA A 105 0.01 2.93 21.06
CA ALA A 105 0.86 1.87 20.56
C ALA A 105 1.19 2.14 19.09
N VAL A 106 2.37 1.70 18.62
CA VAL A 106 2.81 1.89 17.23
C VAL A 106 3.04 0.53 16.59
N LEU A 107 2.40 0.29 15.44
CA LEU A 107 2.54 -0.92 14.65
C LEU A 107 3.03 -0.57 13.24
N LYS A 108 4.05 -1.30 12.79
CA LYS A 108 4.61 -1.15 11.44
C LYS A 108 4.26 -2.36 10.61
N LEU A 109 3.57 -2.14 9.50
CA LEU A 109 3.25 -3.19 8.52
C LEU A 109 4.54 -3.62 7.82
N ASN A 110 4.96 -4.84 8.09
CA ASN A 110 6.22 -5.40 7.60
C ASN A 110 6.06 -6.72 6.82
N GLY A 111 4.85 -7.01 6.34
CA GLY A 111 4.59 -8.20 5.50
C GLY A 111 5.04 -8.05 4.04
N GLY A 112 5.42 -6.83 3.63
CA GLY A 112 5.93 -6.54 2.30
C GLY A 112 7.42 -6.88 2.19
N LEU A 113 7.81 -7.45 1.05
CA LEU A 113 9.14 -8.02 0.83
C LEU A 113 9.91 -7.15 -0.18
N GLY A 114 11.17 -6.84 0.10
CA GLY A 114 12.02 -5.94 -0.70
C GLY A 114 12.47 -6.46 -2.07
N THR A 115 11.75 -7.43 -2.64
CA THR A 115 12.15 -8.15 -3.85
C THR A 115 12.12 -7.31 -5.11
N SER A 116 11.25 -6.29 -5.18
CA SER A 116 11.24 -5.30 -6.26
C SER A 116 12.61 -4.61 -6.42
N MET A 117 13.31 -4.41 -5.30
CA MET A 117 14.64 -3.82 -5.21
C MET A 117 15.77 -4.87 -5.15
N GLY A 118 15.46 -6.17 -5.25
CA GLY A 118 16.47 -7.24 -5.29
C GLY A 118 17.22 -7.47 -3.97
N CYS A 119 16.66 -7.06 -2.82
CA CYS A 119 17.14 -7.48 -1.51
C CYS A 119 16.73 -8.94 -1.24
N VAL A 120 17.62 -9.73 -0.62
CA VAL A 120 17.34 -11.13 -0.23
C VAL A 120 16.57 -11.16 1.09
N GLY A 121 15.42 -11.81 1.07
CA GLY A 121 14.34 -11.77 2.09
C GLY A 121 13.00 -11.84 1.35
N PRO A 122 12.07 -12.74 1.71
CA PRO A 122 11.51 -13.63 0.70
C PRO A 122 10.30 -13.08 -0.07
N LYS A 123 10.41 -12.83 -1.37
CA LYS A 123 9.31 -13.08 -2.35
C LYS A 123 9.82 -13.67 -3.68
N SER A 124 11.08 -14.06 -3.77
CA SER A 124 11.67 -14.43 -5.07
C SER A 124 13.04 -15.08 -4.96
N VAL A 125 13.29 -15.92 -3.94
CA VAL A 125 14.59 -16.61 -3.83
C VAL A 125 14.44 -18.13 -3.84
N ILE A 126 13.25 -18.67 -4.07
CA ILE A 126 13.03 -20.11 -4.16
C ILE A 126 12.34 -20.40 -5.50
N GLU A 127 12.50 -21.64 -5.99
CA GLU A 127 11.70 -22.13 -7.11
C GLU A 127 10.28 -22.37 -6.60
N VAL A 128 9.33 -21.52 -7.00
CA VAL A 128 7.91 -21.71 -6.63
C VAL A 128 7.40 -23.01 -7.25
N ARG A 129 7.13 -24.04 -6.43
CA ARG A 129 6.49 -25.28 -6.87
C ARG A 129 5.14 -25.45 -6.18
N ASP A 130 4.11 -25.67 -7.01
CA ASP A 130 2.77 -26.14 -6.67
C ASP A 130 1.85 -25.26 -5.80
N VAL A 131 0.54 -25.52 -5.91
CA VAL A 131 -0.47 -25.01 -4.97
C VAL A 131 -0.28 -25.83 -3.68
N PRO A 132 -0.42 -25.26 -2.47
CA PRO A 132 -0.18 -26.04 -1.27
C PRO A 132 -1.12 -27.27 -1.21
N GLU A 133 -0.55 -28.46 -1.17
CA GLU A 133 -1.20 -29.74 -0.94
C GLU A 133 -0.95 -30.25 0.49
N SER A 134 0.10 -29.74 1.16
CA SER A 134 0.49 -30.04 2.53
C SER A 134 0.88 -28.76 3.31
N PHE A 135 0.75 -28.79 4.63
CA PHE A 135 1.22 -27.71 5.51
C PHE A 135 2.72 -27.43 5.38
N ASP A 136 3.53 -28.47 5.17
CA ASP A 136 4.99 -28.37 5.07
C ASP A 136 5.50 -27.91 3.69
N ASP A 137 4.59 -27.50 2.78
CA ASP A 137 4.97 -27.02 1.45
C ASP A 137 5.74 -25.70 1.50
N ASP A 138 6.54 -25.45 0.46
CA ASP A 138 7.40 -24.27 0.36
C ASP A 138 6.61 -22.96 0.59
N LEU A 139 7.19 -22.02 1.35
CA LEU A 139 6.56 -20.73 1.70
C LEU A 139 6.06 -19.91 0.49
N GLU A 140 6.58 -20.19 -0.70
CA GLU A 140 6.21 -19.48 -1.92
C GLU A 140 4.88 -19.94 -2.53
N THR A 141 4.35 -21.07 -2.08
CA THR A 141 3.01 -21.57 -2.42
C THR A 141 1.92 -20.84 -1.65
N TRP A 142 2.30 -20.23 -0.53
CA TRP A 142 1.46 -19.44 0.36
C TRP A 142 1.52 -17.95 0.04
N TYR A 143 0.54 -17.20 0.56
CA TYR A 143 0.56 -15.75 0.47
C TYR A 143 -0.05 -15.11 1.72
N PRO A 144 0.47 -13.96 2.17
CA PRO A 144 -0.20 -13.18 3.19
C PRO A 144 -1.49 -12.55 2.60
N PRO A 145 -2.64 -12.60 3.29
CA PRO A 145 -3.95 -12.14 2.79
C PRO A 145 -4.12 -10.60 2.75
N GLY A 146 -3.02 -9.89 2.48
CA GLY A 146 -2.96 -8.43 2.48
C GLY A 146 -2.91 -7.85 3.89
N HIS A 147 -2.90 -6.53 3.97
CA HIS A 147 -2.77 -5.83 5.26
C HIS A 147 -4.10 -5.72 6.02
N GLY A 148 -5.24 -6.03 5.41
CA GLY A 148 -6.54 -6.05 6.09
C GLY A 148 -6.69 -7.17 7.12
N ASP A 149 -5.87 -8.22 7.00
CA ASP A 149 -5.77 -9.31 7.98
C ASP A 149 -5.32 -8.85 9.37
N LEU A 150 -4.71 -7.65 9.46
CA LEU A 150 -4.24 -7.03 10.69
C LEU A 150 -5.19 -7.22 11.87
N PHE A 151 -6.50 -7.04 11.67
CA PHE A 151 -7.46 -7.09 12.77
C PHE A 151 -7.60 -8.51 13.33
N GLU A 152 -7.69 -9.52 12.47
CA GLU A 152 -7.82 -10.91 12.89
C GLU A 152 -6.51 -11.40 13.54
N SER A 153 -5.36 -11.18 12.90
CA SER A 153 -4.09 -11.62 13.47
C SER A 153 -3.68 -10.87 14.74
N LEU A 154 -4.09 -9.60 14.93
CA LEU A 154 -3.86 -8.87 16.19
C LEU A 154 -4.69 -9.42 17.35
N VAL A 155 -5.91 -9.89 17.08
CA VAL A 155 -6.78 -10.54 18.08
C VAL A 155 -6.25 -11.94 18.40
N GLN A 156 -6.01 -12.75 17.38
CA GLN A 156 -5.59 -14.15 17.54
C GLN A 156 -4.21 -14.28 18.21
N SER A 157 -3.30 -13.35 17.98
CA SER A 157 -2.00 -13.32 18.66
C SER A 157 -2.08 -12.99 20.15
N GLY A 158 -3.22 -12.46 20.63
CA GLY A 158 -3.38 -11.96 21.99
C GLY A 158 -2.73 -10.58 22.24
N GLU A 159 -2.10 -10.00 21.23
CA GLU A 159 -1.45 -8.69 21.34
C GLU A 159 -2.46 -7.57 21.57
N LEU A 160 -3.66 -7.66 21.00
CA LEU A 160 -4.73 -6.70 21.26
C LEU A 160 -5.04 -6.59 22.76
N ASP A 161 -5.24 -7.74 23.41
CA ASP A 161 -5.57 -7.80 24.84
C ASP A 161 -4.38 -7.39 25.71
N SER A 162 -3.16 -7.77 25.33
CA SER A 162 -1.93 -7.32 25.99
C SER A 162 -1.80 -5.79 25.97
N LEU A 163 -2.02 -5.16 24.81
CA LEU A 163 -1.96 -3.70 24.67
C LEU A 163 -3.04 -3.01 25.50
N LEU A 164 -4.28 -3.51 25.46
CA LEU A 164 -5.39 -2.98 26.27
C LEU A 164 -5.11 -3.11 27.78
N ALA A 165 -4.55 -4.24 28.23
CA ALA A 165 -4.16 -4.46 29.62
C ALA A 165 -3.05 -3.52 30.09
N GLN A 166 -2.16 -3.10 29.19
CA GLN A 166 -1.13 -2.08 29.44
C GLN A 166 -1.68 -0.64 29.46
N GLY A 167 -2.98 -0.44 29.24
CA GLY A 167 -3.61 0.89 29.19
C GLY A 167 -3.42 1.61 27.86
N ARG A 168 -3.10 0.88 26.78
CA ARG A 168 -3.09 1.44 25.42
C ARG A 168 -4.51 1.42 24.86
N ASP A 169 -4.93 2.52 24.27
CA ASP A 169 -6.27 2.67 23.66
C ASP A 169 -6.20 2.90 22.14
N ILE A 170 -5.07 3.39 21.61
CA ILE A 170 -4.93 3.80 20.21
C ILE A 170 -3.73 3.11 19.59
N LEU A 171 -3.92 2.59 18.37
CA LEU A 171 -2.90 1.99 17.54
C LEU A 171 -2.59 2.89 16.34
N PHE A 172 -1.35 3.35 16.23
CA PHE A 172 -0.84 4.00 15.03
C PHE A 172 -0.21 2.97 14.09
N VAL A 173 -0.85 2.73 12.96
CA VAL A 173 -0.45 1.77 11.92
C VAL A 173 0.16 2.53 10.75
N SER A 174 1.30 2.07 10.24
CA SER A 174 1.90 2.60 9.02
C SER A 174 2.78 1.58 8.32
N ASN A 175 3.08 1.79 7.03
CA ASN A 175 3.99 0.93 6.28
C ASN A 175 5.43 1.01 6.84
N GLY A 176 6.12 -0.12 6.94
CA GLY A 176 7.53 -0.16 7.37
C GLY A 176 8.48 0.61 6.46
N ASP A 177 8.10 0.78 5.19
CA ASP A 177 8.87 1.55 4.19
C ASP A 177 8.47 3.03 4.08
N ASN A 178 7.52 3.52 4.89
CA ASN A 178 7.19 4.95 4.95
C ASN A 178 8.03 5.64 6.03
N LEU A 179 9.07 6.36 5.61
CA LEU A 179 9.98 7.07 6.50
C LEU A 179 9.36 8.35 7.09
N GLY A 180 8.29 8.87 6.48
CA GLY A 180 7.57 10.04 6.95
C GLY A 180 6.58 9.73 8.09
N ALA A 181 6.24 8.47 8.30
CA ALA A 181 5.24 8.02 9.28
C ALA A 181 5.79 8.02 10.72
N THR A 182 6.05 9.22 11.24
CA THR A 182 6.43 9.48 12.63
C THR A 182 5.18 9.66 13.49
N VAL A 183 5.30 9.51 14.82
CA VAL A 183 4.17 9.78 15.73
C VAL A 183 3.87 11.29 15.72
N ASP A 184 2.61 11.64 15.49
CA ASP A 184 2.10 13.01 15.55
C ASP A 184 1.16 13.20 16.74
N THR A 185 1.55 14.03 17.70
CA THR A 185 0.75 14.27 18.93
C THR A 185 -0.52 15.02 18.65
N LYS A 186 -0.58 15.88 17.62
CA LYS A 186 -1.79 16.65 17.28
C LYS A 186 -2.90 15.73 16.79
N ILE A 187 -2.54 14.74 15.98
CA ILE A 187 -3.49 13.74 15.48
C ILE A 187 -3.95 12.83 16.62
N LEU A 188 -3.02 12.41 17.49
CA LEU A 188 -3.34 11.63 18.68
C LEU A 188 -4.35 12.35 19.59
N ASP A 189 -4.08 13.62 19.89
CA ASP A 189 -4.93 14.43 20.76
C ASP A 189 -6.30 14.66 20.12
N HIS A 190 -6.33 14.99 18.82
CA HIS A 190 -7.57 15.14 18.06
C HIS A 190 -8.43 13.86 18.06
N MET A 191 -7.82 12.69 17.90
CA MET A 191 -8.53 11.41 17.97
C MET A 191 -9.19 11.19 19.33
N ILE A 192 -8.47 11.52 20.41
CA ILE A 192 -8.96 11.37 21.78
C ILE A 192 -10.11 12.35 22.06
N GLU A 193 -9.96 13.61 21.63
CA GLU A 193 -10.95 14.67 21.90
C GLU A 193 -12.25 14.47 21.13
N THR A 194 -12.15 14.05 19.88
CA THR A 194 -13.33 13.75 19.05
C THR A 194 -13.97 12.41 19.41
N GLY A 195 -13.26 11.54 20.13
CA GLY A 195 -13.70 10.18 20.40
C GLY A 195 -13.78 9.32 19.13
N ALA A 196 -13.07 9.69 18.06
CA ALA A 196 -13.08 8.95 16.82
C ALA A 196 -12.46 7.57 16.99
N GLU A 197 -13.10 6.55 16.44
CA GLU A 197 -12.57 5.18 16.53
C GLU A 197 -11.55 4.87 15.42
N TYR A 198 -11.54 5.67 14.33
CA TYR A 198 -10.62 5.49 13.21
C TYR A 198 -10.29 6.82 12.52
N ILE A 199 -9.02 7.15 12.41
CA ILE A 199 -8.53 8.28 11.60
C ILE A 199 -7.58 7.77 10.51
N MET A 200 -7.85 8.19 9.27
CA MET A 200 -6.97 7.94 8.12
C MET A 200 -6.25 9.22 7.71
N GLU A 201 -4.92 9.20 7.71
CA GLU A 201 -4.16 10.32 7.16
C GLU A 201 -4.25 10.31 5.63
N LEU A 202 -4.64 11.45 5.08
CA LEU A 202 -4.69 11.74 3.65
C LEU A 202 -3.63 12.77 3.28
N THR A 203 -3.13 12.76 2.05
CA THR A 203 -2.30 13.84 1.53
C THR A 203 -2.76 14.22 0.12
N ASP A 204 -2.40 15.43 -0.34
CA ASP A 204 -2.70 15.88 -1.70
C ASP A 204 -2.18 14.91 -2.78
N LYS A 205 -3.06 14.59 -3.75
CA LYS A 205 -2.72 13.79 -4.92
C LYS A 205 -1.82 14.58 -5.86
N THR A 206 -0.66 14.00 -6.19
CA THR A 206 0.15 14.45 -7.33
C THR A 206 -0.18 13.61 -8.56
N ARG A 207 0.44 13.95 -9.71
CA ARG A 207 0.32 13.15 -10.94
C ARG A 207 0.78 11.70 -10.76
N ALA A 208 1.66 11.41 -9.80
CA ALA A 208 2.12 10.06 -9.50
C ALA A 208 1.07 9.24 -8.71
N ASP A 209 0.15 9.91 -8.03
CA ASP A 209 -0.77 9.30 -7.04
C ASP A 209 -2.20 9.13 -7.59
N VAL A 210 -2.44 9.40 -8.87
CA VAL A 210 -3.79 9.42 -9.49
C VAL A 210 -4.55 8.09 -9.42
N LYS A 211 -3.85 6.98 -9.17
CA LYS A 211 -4.44 5.66 -8.98
C LYS A 211 -4.74 5.31 -7.53
N GLY A 212 -4.23 6.10 -6.57
CA GLY A 212 -4.39 5.85 -5.14
C GLY A 212 -5.84 6.04 -4.68
N GLY A 213 -6.27 5.16 -3.77
CA GLY A 213 -7.57 5.23 -3.11
C GLY A 213 -7.79 6.55 -2.37
N THR A 214 -9.04 6.96 -2.26
CA THR A 214 -9.46 8.23 -1.63
C THR A 214 -10.64 8.01 -0.71
N LEU A 215 -10.82 8.87 0.28
CA LEU A 215 -12.05 8.88 1.06
C LEU A 215 -13.18 9.57 0.27
N ILE A 216 -14.37 8.97 0.36
CA ILE A 216 -15.63 9.47 -0.16
C ILE A 216 -16.70 9.40 0.93
N ASN A 217 -17.78 10.15 0.77
CA ASN A 217 -19.02 9.90 1.48
C ASN A 217 -19.91 9.00 0.60
N TYR A 218 -20.40 7.90 1.15
CA TYR A 218 -21.31 6.98 0.50
C TYR A 218 -22.42 6.60 1.47
N ASP A 219 -23.68 6.89 1.13
CA ASP A 219 -24.85 6.66 1.98
C ASP A 219 -24.70 7.22 3.42
N GLY A 220 -24.00 8.36 3.57
CA GLY A 220 -23.83 9.05 4.85
C GLY A 220 -22.64 8.58 5.70
N GLN A 221 -21.84 7.65 5.19
CA GLN A 221 -20.64 7.14 5.88
C GLN A 221 -19.37 7.40 5.05
N VAL A 222 -18.26 7.58 5.76
CA VAL A 222 -16.93 7.67 5.14
C VAL A 222 -16.50 6.29 4.68
N ARG A 223 -16.05 6.18 3.42
CA ARG A 223 -15.57 4.92 2.83
C ARG A 223 -14.32 5.18 2.00
N LEU A 224 -13.40 4.21 2.01
CA LEU A 224 -12.27 4.20 1.09
C LEU A 224 -12.74 3.69 -0.28
N LEU A 225 -12.62 4.54 -1.30
CA LEU A 225 -12.85 4.20 -2.70
C LEU A 225 -11.52 3.86 -3.37
N GLU A 226 -11.39 2.61 -3.80
CA GLU A 226 -10.25 2.13 -4.59
C GLU A 226 -10.57 2.09 -6.08
N ILE A 227 -9.54 2.23 -6.93
CA ILE A 227 -9.72 2.23 -8.39
C ILE A 227 -10.37 0.94 -8.92
N ALA A 228 -10.16 -0.20 -8.25
CA ALA A 228 -10.75 -1.48 -8.62
C ALA A 228 -12.28 -1.52 -8.45
N GLN A 229 -12.83 -0.64 -7.61
CA GLN A 229 -14.26 -0.54 -7.33
C GLN A 229 -14.96 0.47 -8.27
N VAL A 230 -14.17 1.25 -9.02
CA VAL A 230 -14.68 2.29 -9.93
C VAL A 230 -15.17 1.64 -11.23
N PRO A 231 -16.42 1.90 -11.67
CA PRO A 231 -16.90 1.45 -12.97
C PRO A 231 -15.99 1.96 -14.10
N LYS A 232 -15.78 1.15 -15.15
CA LYS A 232 -14.78 1.41 -16.20
C LYS A 232 -14.99 2.77 -16.88
N GLU A 233 -16.25 3.17 -17.05
CA GLU A 233 -16.71 4.43 -17.61
C GLU A 233 -16.31 5.66 -16.77
N HIS A 234 -16.08 5.50 -15.46
CA HIS A 234 -15.76 6.58 -14.52
C HIS A 234 -14.29 6.60 -14.06
N VAL A 235 -13.45 5.71 -14.58
CA VAL A 235 -12.03 5.62 -14.18
C VAL A 235 -11.25 6.91 -14.43
N GLU A 236 -11.49 7.60 -15.55
CA GLU A 236 -10.82 8.87 -15.83
C GLU A 236 -11.32 10.01 -14.94
N GLU A 237 -12.56 9.93 -14.48
CA GLU A 237 -13.11 10.85 -13.49
C GLU A 237 -12.45 10.65 -12.12
N PHE A 238 -12.26 9.40 -11.70
CA PHE A 238 -11.55 9.04 -10.47
C PHE A 238 -10.09 9.53 -10.45
N LYS A 239 -9.40 9.44 -11.59
CA LYS A 239 -8.01 9.92 -11.73
C LYS A 239 -7.89 11.44 -11.72
N SER A 240 -9.00 12.17 -11.82
CA SER A 240 -8.99 13.63 -11.85
C SER A 240 -8.67 14.21 -10.46
N ILE A 241 -7.46 14.77 -10.32
CA ILE A 241 -7.00 15.47 -9.11
C ILE A 241 -7.86 16.69 -8.73
N LYS A 242 -8.68 17.20 -9.67
CA LYS A 242 -9.62 18.29 -9.40
C LYS A 242 -10.86 17.81 -8.64
N LYS A 243 -11.30 16.58 -8.90
CA LYS A 243 -12.47 15.95 -8.27
C LYS A 243 -12.07 15.23 -6.98
N PHE A 244 -11.06 14.38 -7.08
CA PHE A 244 -10.50 13.65 -5.94
C PHE A 244 -9.14 14.26 -5.62
N LYS A 245 -9.13 15.18 -4.64
CA LYS A 245 -7.93 15.97 -4.30
C LYS A 245 -6.91 15.21 -3.46
N TYR A 246 -7.38 14.27 -2.64
CA TYR A 246 -6.56 13.58 -1.66
C TYR A 246 -6.45 12.09 -1.95
N PHE A 247 -5.45 11.43 -1.35
CA PHE A 247 -5.35 9.97 -1.34
C PHE A 247 -4.88 9.46 0.01
N ASN A 248 -5.20 8.18 0.28
CA ASN A 248 -4.80 7.46 1.48
C ASN A 248 -3.29 7.26 1.55
N THR A 249 -2.67 7.69 2.65
CA THR A 249 -1.24 7.50 2.94
C THR A 249 -0.92 6.12 3.52
N ASN A 250 -1.96 5.40 3.97
CA ASN A 250 -1.89 4.20 4.78
C ASN A 250 -1.22 4.41 6.16
N ASN A 251 -1.19 5.66 6.64
CA ASN A 251 -0.95 5.99 8.05
C ASN A 251 -2.33 6.09 8.73
N LEU A 252 -2.58 5.21 9.70
CA LEU A 252 -3.92 4.98 10.25
C LEU A 252 -3.84 5.00 11.77
N TRP A 253 -4.84 5.59 12.41
CA TRP A 253 -4.96 5.68 13.86
C TRP A 253 -6.25 5.00 14.24
N ILE A 254 -6.16 3.89 14.98
CA ILE A 254 -7.31 2.99 15.19
C ILE A 254 -7.49 2.74 16.68
N ASN A 255 -8.72 2.84 17.15
CA ASN A 255 -9.05 2.57 18.55
C ASN A 255 -9.05 1.06 18.80
N LEU A 256 -8.23 0.60 19.74
CA LEU A 256 -8.06 -0.82 20.06
C LEU A 256 -9.35 -1.45 20.61
N ARG A 257 -10.15 -0.69 21.37
CA ARG A 257 -11.43 -1.19 21.91
C ARG A 257 -12.47 -1.38 20.80
N ALA A 258 -12.48 -0.47 19.83
CA ALA A 258 -13.32 -0.59 18.64
C ALA A 258 -12.94 -1.81 17.79
N ILE A 259 -11.63 -2.08 17.61
CA ILE A 259 -11.16 -3.30 16.95
C ILE A 259 -11.73 -4.55 17.65
N LYS A 260 -11.57 -4.62 18.99
CA LYS A 260 -12.06 -5.76 19.77
C LYS A 260 -13.58 -5.96 19.58
N LYS A 261 -14.37 -4.90 19.78
CA LYS A 261 -15.83 -4.91 19.61
C LYS A 261 -16.23 -5.42 18.22
N LEU A 262 -15.63 -4.87 17.17
CA LEU A 262 -16.03 -5.17 15.78
C LEU A 262 -15.62 -6.57 15.31
N ILE A 263 -14.50 -7.10 15.81
CA ILE A 263 -14.09 -8.48 15.50
C ILE A 263 -14.94 -9.48 16.28
N GLU A 264 -15.19 -9.27 17.58
CA GLU A 264 -16.05 -10.14 18.38
C GLU A 264 -17.49 -10.20 17.85
N SER A 265 -18.01 -9.10 17.28
CA SER A 265 -19.32 -9.05 16.63
C SER A 265 -19.31 -9.45 15.15
N ASN A 266 -18.16 -9.89 14.61
CA ASN A 266 -17.96 -10.24 13.20
C ASN A 266 -18.52 -9.19 12.22
N SER A 267 -18.31 -7.91 12.53
CA SER A 267 -18.91 -6.78 11.81
C SER A 267 -17.96 -6.09 10.82
N ILE A 268 -16.68 -6.48 10.79
CA ILE A 268 -15.72 -5.95 9.81
C ILE A 268 -15.87 -6.68 8.48
N GLU A 269 -16.60 -6.07 7.56
CA GLU A 269 -16.67 -6.52 6.17
C GLU A 269 -15.83 -5.62 5.26
N SER A 270 -14.56 -5.96 5.04
CA SER A 270 -13.70 -5.26 4.08
C SER A 270 -13.96 -5.74 2.66
N GLU A 271 -13.80 -4.85 1.66
CA GLU A 271 -13.90 -5.28 0.27
C GLU A 271 -12.77 -6.25 -0.10
N ILE A 272 -13.11 -7.25 -0.89
CA ILE A 272 -12.17 -8.28 -1.35
C ILE A 272 -11.41 -7.76 -2.56
N ILE A 273 -10.10 -7.92 -2.55
CA ILE A 273 -9.19 -7.57 -3.62
C ILE A 273 -8.71 -8.86 -4.29
N PRO A 274 -9.29 -9.26 -5.43
CA PRO A 274 -8.87 -10.44 -6.18
C PRO A 274 -7.63 -10.12 -7.02
N ASN A 275 -6.45 -10.52 -6.53
CA ASN A 275 -5.19 -10.36 -7.25
C ASN A 275 -4.93 -11.58 -8.14
N GLN A 276 -4.93 -11.37 -9.45
CA GLN A 276 -4.51 -12.39 -10.42
C GLN A 276 -2.99 -12.34 -10.59
N LYS A 277 -2.34 -13.49 -10.44
CA LYS A 277 -0.90 -13.64 -10.68
C LYS A 277 -0.67 -14.84 -11.59
N THR A 278 0.45 -14.80 -12.29
CA THR A 278 0.94 -15.95 -13.05
C THR A 278 2.17 -16.47 -12.31
N ILE A 279 2.14 -17.75 -11.98
CA ILE A 279 3.25 -18.48 -11.38
C ILE A 279 3.76 -19.46 -12.43
N SER A 280 5.07 -19.46 -12.69
CA SER A 280 5.69 -20.38 -13.65
C SER A 280 6.09 -21.67 -12.93
N LYS A 281 5.51 -22.81 -13.35
CA LYS A 281 5.84 -24.17 -12.89
C LYS A 281 6.63 -24.89 -13.99
N GLY A 282 7.96 -24.94 -13.86
CA GLY A 282 8.83 -25.53 -14.87
C GLY A 282 8.71 -24.81 -16.22
N SER A 283 8.13 -25.47 -17.22
CA SER A 283 7.85 -24.89 -18.54
C SER A 283 6.40 -24.41 -18.74
N SER A 284 5.51 -24.55 -17.75
CA SER A 284 4.11 -24.13 -17.84
C SER A 284 3.77 -22.99 -16.89
N ASP A 285 3.07 -21.98 -17.41
CA ASP A 285 2.56 -20.86 -16.63
C ASP A 285 1.15 -21.18 -16.09
N ILE A 286 0.97 -21.02 -14.78
CA ILE A 286 -0.29 -21.25 -14.07
C ILE A 286 -0.84 -19.89 -13.61
N ASN A 287 -2.08 -19.61 -13.96
CA ASN A 287 -2.78 -18.43 -13.44
C ASN A 287 -3.39 -18.77 -12.08
N VAL A 288 -3.03 -18.00 -11.07
CA VAL A 288 -3.52 -18.13 -9.70
C VAL A 288 -4.29 -16.89 -9.27
N LEU A 289 -5.15 -17.07 -8.27
CA LEU A 289 -5.94 -16.02 -7.66
C LEU A 289 -5.58 -15.92 -6.18
N GLN A 290 -5.22 -14.73 -5.73
CA GLN A 290 -4.96 -14.40 -4.33
C GLN A 290 -6.05 -13.45 -3.85
N LEU A 291 -6.71 -13.80 -2.74
CA LEU A 291 -7.77 -13.00 -2.17
C LEU A 291 -7.20 -12.22 -1.00
N GLU A 292 -7.16 -10.90 -1.13
CA GLU A 292 -6.62 -10.02 -0.10
C GLU A 292 -7.68 -9.02 0.38
N THR A 293 -7.44 -8.40 1.52
CA THR A 293 -8.21 -7.25 1.98
C THR A 293 -7.30 -6.10 2.39
N ALA A 294 -7.86 -4.88 2.46
CA ALA A 294 -7.13 -3.67 2.83
C ALA A 294 -7.57 -3.14 4.19
N VAL A 295 -6.62 -2.88 5.10
CA VAL A 295 -6.91 -2.26 6.42
C VAL A 295 -7.64 -0.92 6.33
N GLY A 296 -7.38 -0.13 5.28
CA GLY A 296 -8.06 1.14 5.04
C GLY A 296 -9.54 1.00 4.67
N ALA A 297 -9.95 -0.13 4.10
CA ALA A 297 -11.35 -0.39 3.74
C ALA A 297 -12.27 -0.52 4.97
N ALA A 298 -11.71 -0.92 6.10
CA ALA A 298 -12.47 -1.13 7.32
C ALA A 298 -13.00 0.18 7.94
N ILE A 299 -12.50 1.35 7.53
CA ILE A 299 -12.87 2.67 8.09
C ILE A 299 -14.38 2.90 8.22
N ARG A 300 -15.17 2.36 7.28
CA ARG A 300 -16.64 2.52 7.25
C ARG A 300 -17.38 1.88 8.43
N HIS A 301 -16.73 0.97 9.15
CA HIS A 301 -17.33 0.22 10.26
C HIS A 301 -17.04 0.83 11.63
N PHE A 302 -16.26 1.91 11.67
CA PHE A 302 -15.82 2.56 12.91
C PHE A 302 -16.64 3.82 13.17
N ASP A 303 -17.07 4.00 14.42
CA ASP A 303 -17.88 5.15 14.81
C ASP A 303 -17.02 6.43 14.85
N GLY A 304 -17.57 7.55 14.34
CA GLY A 304 -16.86 8.83 14.27
C GLY A 304 -15.65 8.84 13.34
N ALA A 305 -15.52 7.84 12.46
CA ALA A 305 -14.37 7.71 11.58
C ALA A 305 -14.28 8.84 10.54
N HIS A 306 -13.08 9.37 10.34
CA HIS A 306 -12.85 10.49 9.42
C HIS A 306 -11.38 10.56 8.95
N GLY A 307 -11.12 11.39 7.94
CA GLY A 307 -9.80 11.66 7.41
C GLY A 307 -9.16 12.92 8.00
N VAL A 308 -7.82 12.94 8.05
CA VAL A 308 -7.03 14.14 8.34
C VAL A 308 -6.07 14.39 7.18
N VAL A 309 -6.12 15.57 6.56
CA VAL A 309 -5.22 15.95 5.47
C VAL A 309 -3.91 16.46 6.03
N VAL A 310 -2.88 15.63 5.95
CA VAL A 310 -1.53 15.89 6.47
C VAL A 310 -0.59 16.42 5.37
N PRO A 311 0.48 17.15 5.74
CA PRO A 311 1.52 17.50 4.80
C PRO A 311 2.23 16.25 4.25
N ARG A 312 2.70 16.33 3.00
CA ARG A 312 3.40 15.23 2.31
C ARG A 312 4.69 14.78 3.01
N SER A 313 5.24 15.58 3.93
CA SER A 313 6.35 15.18 4.79
C SER A 313 6.07 13.90 5.60
N ARG A 314 4.79 13.59 5.86
CA ARG A 314 4.35 12.35 6.53
C ARG A 314 4.18 11.15 5.59
N PHE A 315 4.33 11.36 4.29
CA PHE A 315 4.22 10.36 3.24
C PHE A 315 5.50 10.32 2.39
N LEU A 316 6.50 9.62 2.90
CA LEU A 316 7.81 9.42 2.28
C LEU A 316 8.11 7.91 2.12
N PRO A 317 7.37 7.20 1.25
CA PRO A 317 7.58 5.78 1.01
C PRO A 317 8.84 5.51 0.19
N VAL A 318 9.56 4.44 0.51
CA VAL A 318 10.71 3.95 -0.27
C VAL A 318 10.35 2.64 -0.96
N LYS A 319 9.96 2.70 -2.23
CA LYS A 319 9.53 1.52 -3.02
C LYS A 319 10.52 1.12 -4.10
N THR A 320 11.37 2.06 -4.52
CA THR A 320 12.30 1.91 -5.63
C THR A 320 13.66 2.53 -5.28
N CYS A 321 14.69 2.20 -6.07
CA CYS A 321 16.00 2.84 -5.95
C CYS A 321 15.96 4.35 -6.30
N SER A 322 14.95 4.83 -7.04
CA SER A 322 14.74 6.27 -7.25
C SER A 322 14.39 6.97 -5.94
N ASP A 323 13.51 6.35 -5.14
CA ASP A 323 13.15 6.84 -3.81
C ASP A 323 14.35 6.74 -2.86
N LEU A 324 15.16 5.68 -3.00
CA LEU A 324 16.38 5.51 -2.21
C LEU A 324 17.41 6.61 -2.48
N LEU A 325 17.59 7.03 -3.73
CA LEU A 325 18.45 8.15 -4.10
C LEU A 325 17.94 9.44 -3.43
N LEU A 326 16.62 9.67 -3.50
CA LEU A 326 15.98 10.85 -2.91
C LEU A 326 16.28 10.95 -1.40
N VAL A 327 15.97 9.89 -0.63
CA VAL A 327 16.09 9.91 0.83
C VAL A 327 17.53 9.81 1.35
N LYS A 328 18.48 9.35 0.53
CA LYS A 328 19.91 9.29 0.88
C LYS A 328 20.71 10.52 0.45
N SER A 329 20.10 11.45 -0.27
CA SER A 329 20.75 12.66 -0.75
C SER A 329 20.90 13.73 0.32
N ASP A 330 21.55 14.84 -0.03
CA ASP A 330 21.64 16.07 0.77
C ASP A 330 20.32 16.83 0.89
N LEU A 331 19.24 16.36 0.25
CA LEU A 331 17.91 16.96 0.36
C LEU A 331 17.29 16.74 1.75
N PHE A 332 17.72 15.70 2.47
CA PHE A 332 17.24 15.39 3.81
C PHE A 332 18.40 15.30 4.80
N TYR A 333 18.15 15.72 6.04
CA TYR A 333 19.02 15.42 7.17
C TYR A 333 18.28 14.54 8.18
N LEU A 334 19.03 13.72 8.90
CA LEU A 334 18.51 12.83 9.93
C LEU A 334 18.58 13.54 11.28
N GLU A 335 17.44 13.70 11.94
CA GLU A 335 17.35 14.26 13.29
C GLU A 335 16.49 13.34 14.17
N HIS A 336 17.07 12.82 15.25
CA HIS A 336 16.41 11.88 16.17
C HIS A 336 15.75 10.66 15.48
N GLY A 337 16.33 10.17 14.39
CA GLY A 337 15.79 9.05 13.63
C GLY A 337 14.69 9.41 12.62
N ALA A 338 14.30 10.69 12.52
CA ALA A 338 13.37 11.19 11.51
C ALA A 338 14.11 11.92 10.38
N LEU A 339 13.72 11.68 9.14
CA LEU A 339 14.21 12.45 8.00
C LEU A 339 13.45 13.77 7.91
N LYS A 340 14.20 14.88 7.91
CA LYS A 340 13.67 16.22 7.72
C LYS A 340 14.22 16.81 6.44
N LEU A 341 13.34 17.49 5.70
CA LEU A 341 13.72 18.22 4.50
C LEU A 341 14.66 19.36 4.89
N ASP A 342 15.72 19.58 4.11
CA ASP A 342 16.62 20.70 4.32
C ASP A 342 15.85 22.03 4.27
N PRO A 343 15.99 22.92 5.27
CA PRO A 343 15.22 24.16 5.34
C PRO A 343 15.52 25.14 4.20
N THR A 344 16.65 24.98 3.49
CA THR A 344 16.99 25.79 2.31
C THR A 344 16.19 25.38 1.07
N ARG A 345 15.51 24.22 1.10
CA ARG A 345 14.56 23.77 0.07
C ARG A 345 13.17 24.43 0.27
N ASP A 346 13.13 25.75 0.39
CA ASP A 346 11.89 26.47 0.69
C ASP A 346 10.97 26.56 -0.54
N GLY A 347 9.70 26.17 -0.40
CA GLY A 347 8.65 26.29 -1.42
C GLY A 347 8.69 25.27 -2.58
N PHE A 348 9.69 24.41 -2.67
CA PHE A 348 9.83 23.42 -3.77
C PHE A 348 9.44 22.01 -3.31
N SER A 349 8.63 21.31 -4.12
CA SER A 349 8.35 19.88 -3.91
C SER A 349 9.62 19.03 -4.08
N ASN A 350 9.59 17.80 -3.56
CA ASN A 350 10.62 16.80 -3.85
C ASN A 350 10.84 16.68 -5.37
N PRO A 351 12.10 16.57 -5.84
CA PRO A 351 12.39 16.37 -7.24
C PRO A 351 11.81 15.06 -7.76
N LEU A 352 11.42 15.06 -9.04
CA LEU A 352 10.99 13.84 -9.72
C LEU A 352 12.21 13.05 -10.20
N ILE A 353 12.48 11.90 -9.59
CA ILE A 353 13.60 11.04 -9.93
C ILE A 353 13.11 9.76 -10.61
N LYS A 354 13.66 9.46 -11.79
CA LYS A 354 13.38 8.25 -12.58
C LYS A 354 14.68 7.57 -12.98
N LEU A 355 15.00 6.48 -12.29
CA LEU A 355 16.13 5.62 -12.65
C LEU A 355 15.66 4.42 -13.48
N GLY A 356 16.39 4.12 -14.55
CA GLY A 356 16.09 3.04 -15.48
C GLY A 356 16.38 1.63 -14.91
N SER A 357 16.19 0.62 -15.76
CA SER A 357 16.28 -0.80 -15.40
C SER A 357 17.60 -1.21 -14.73
N HIS A 358 18.72 -0.59 -15.13
CA HIS A 358 20.04 -0.84 -14.54
C HIS A 358 20.15 -0.50 -13.05
N PHE A 359 19.24 0.33 -12.53
CA PHE A 359 19.19 0.76 -11.14
C PHE A 359 18.08 0.05 -10.36
N LYS A 360 17.31 -0.84 -10.99
CA LYS A 360 16.14 -1.49 -10.35
C LYS A 360 16.52 -2.26 -9.09
N LYS A 361 17.65 -2.98 -9.13
CA LYS A 361 18.18 -3.72 -7.97
C LYS A 361 19.13 -2.85 -7.16
N VAL A 362 19.12 -2.97 -5.83
CA VAL A 362 19.99 -2.20 -4.92
C VAL A 362 21.47 -2.41 -5.26
N SER A 363 21.89 -3.63 -5.59
CA SER A 363 23.28 -3.91 -6.00
C SER A 363 23.68 -3.15 -7.27
N GLY A 364 22.80 -3.13 -8.28
CA GLY A 364 22.95 -2.33 -9.49
C GLY A 364 22.97 -0.83 -9.20
N PHE A 365 22.11 -0.34 -8.33
CA PHE A 365 22.09 1.05 -7.90
C PHE A 365 23.39 1.45 -7.18
N GLN A 366 23.83 0.69 -6.17
CA GLN A 366 25.00 0.99 -5.35
C GLN A 366 26.31 0.92 -6.14
N SER A 367 26.45 -0.04 -7.05
CA SER A 367 27.63 -0.13 -7.92
C SER A 367 27.77 1.07 -8.86
N ARG A 368 26.64 1.69 -9.24
CA ARG A 368 26.59 2.79 -10.20
C ARG A 368 26.58 4.16 -9.56
N ILE A 369 26.03 4.26 -8.36
CA ILE A 369 25.97 5.48 -7.54
C ILE A 369 26.53 5.13 -6.15
N PRO A 370 27.85 4.86 -6.07
CA PRO A 370 28.49 4.55 -4.78
C PRO A 370 28.53 5.77 -3.85
N HIS A 371 28.46 6.97 -4.42
CA HIS A 371 28.44 8.24 -3.70
C HIS A 371 27.21 9.03 -4.13
N MET A 372 26.35 9.39 -3.19
CA MET A 372 25.12 10.12 -3.50
C MET A 372 25.45 11.50 -4.09
N PRO A 373 24.82 11.89 -5.21
CA PRO A 373 25.00 13.23 -5.75
C PRO A 373 24.31 14.27 -4.87
N LYS A 374 24.78 15.51 -4.97
CA LYS A 374 24.08 16.68 -4.42
C LYS A 374 22.89 17.04 -5.31
N ILE A 375 21.69 17.05 -4.76
CA ILE A 375 20.44 17.28 -5.50
C ILE A 375 19.55 18.36 -4.87
N LEU A 376 20.08 19.15 -3.93
CA LEU A 376 19.34 20.20 -3.23
C LEU A 376 18.62 21.18 -4.17
N GLU A 377 19.17 21.46 -5.35
CA GLU A 377 18.62 22.35 -6.38
C GLU A 377 18.05 21.59 -7.60
N LEU A 378 17.79 20.28 -7.47
CA LEU A 378 17.22 19.45 -8.53
C LEU A 378 15.70 19.63 -8.65
N ASP A 379 15.17 19.62 -9.86
CA ASP A 379 13.72 19.54 -10.14
C ASP A 379 13.34 18.19 -10.73
N HIS A 380 14.12 17.72 -11.70
CA HIS A 380 13.84 16.50 -12.46
C HIS A 380 15.11 15.77 -12.81
N LEU A 381 15.17 14.47 -12.50
CA LEU A 381 16.25 13.57 -12.90
C LEU A 381 15.67 12.36 -13.63
N THR A 382 16.12 12.12 -14.87
CA THR A 382 15.91 10.86 -15.56
C THR A 382 17.25 10.27 -15.96
N ILE A 383 17.54 9.03 -15.55
CA ILE A 383 18.74 8.28 -15.95
C ILE A 383 18.30 6.96 -16.58
N THR A 384 18.63 6.75 -17.85
CA THR A 384 18.32 5.53 -18.60
C THR A 384 19.60 4.96 -19.23
N GLY A 385 19.72 3.63 -19.21
CA GLY A 385 20.89 2.91 -19.73
C GLY A 385 22.02 2.74 -18.71
N ASN A 386 23.18 2.34 -19.21
CA ASN A 386 24.35 1.94 -18.42
C ASN A 386 25.17 3.18 -17.99
N VAL A 387 24.74 3.84 -16.91
CA VAL A 387 25.37 5.06 -16.38
C VAL A 387 26.05 4.78 -15.04
N ASN A 388 27.21 5.39 -14.81
CA ASN A 388 27.87 5.47 -13.51
C ASN A 388 28.04 6.94 -13.11
N LEU A 389 27.84 7.25 -11.83
CA LEU A 389 28.10 8.57 -11.25
C LEU A 389 29.38 8.54 -10.41
N GLY A 390 30.30 9.44 -10.73
CA GLY A 390 31.49 9.68 -9.93
C GLY A 390 31.21 10.31 -8.57
N ARG A 391 32.28 10.54 -7.81
CA ARG A 391 32.26 11.24 -6.52
C ARG A 391 31.89 12.70 -6.70
N ASN A 392 31.21 13.29 -5.71
CA ASN A 392 30.93 14.73 -5.63
C ASN A 392 30.19 15.30 -6.85
N VAL A 393 29.38 14.49 -7.54
CA VAL A 393 28.51 14.99 -8.62
C VAL A 393 27.40 15.86 -8.03
N THR A 394 27.08 16.97 -8.71
CA THR A 394 25.98 17.88 -8.36
C THR A 394 24.99 17.95 -9.51
N LEU A 395 23.69 17.80 -9.23
CA LEU A 395 22.61 17.81 -10.20
C LEU A 395 21.63 18.94 -9.87
N LYS A 396 21.33 19.81 -10.84
CA LYS A 396 20.50 20.99 -10.66
C LYS A 396 19.46 21.14 -11.78
N GLY A 397 18.29 21.69 -11.45
CA GLY A 397 17.20 21.90 -12.41
C GLY A 397 16.74 20.60 -13.06
N THR A 398 16.67 20.56 -14.39
CA THR A 398 16.32 19.34 -15.14
C THR A 398 17.55 18.65 -15.72
N VAL A 399 17.85 17.44 -15.26
CA VAL A 399 18.95 16.61 -15.79
C VAL A 399 18.40 15.32 -16.39
N ILE A 400 18.74 15.05 -17.65
CA ILE A 400 18.34 13.84 -18.36
C ILE A 400 19.60 13.17 -18.90
N ILE A 401 19.88 11.93 -18.49
CA ILE A 401 21.00 11.13 -18.96
C ILE A 401 20.45 9.90 -19.66
N VAL A 402 20.69 9.75 -20.96
CA VAL A 402 20.17 8.63 -21.76
C VAL A 402 21.30 7.99 -22.53
N VAL A 403 21.55 6.71 -22.23
CA VAL A 403 22.55 5.87 -22.87
C VAL A 403 21.86 4.76 -23.64
N SER A 404 22.19 4.63 -24.92
CA SER A 404 21.66 3.59 -25.81
C SER A 404 22.20 2.21 -25.44
N ASP A 405 21.51 1.17 -25.86
CA ASP A 405 21.93 -0.21 -25.62
C ASP A 405 23.34 -0.47 -26.16
N GLY A 406 24.15 -1.18 -25.37
CA GLY A 406 25.55 -1.48 -25.69
C GLY A 406 26.55 -0.34 -25.41
N GLN A 407 26.07 0.86 -25.07
CA GLN A 407 26.93 1.99 -24.67
C GLN A 407 27.03 2.12 -23.14
N LYS A 408 27.96 2.94 -22.67
CA LYS A 408 28.16 3.27 -21.26
C LYS A 408 28.52 4.74 -21.11
N ILE A 409 28.06 5.39 -20.04
CA ILE A 409 28.58 6.71 -19.64
C ILE A 409 29.07 6.65 -18.20
N ASP A 410 30.34 6.99 -17.99
CA ASP A 410 30.91 7.33 -16.69
C ASP A 410 30.88 8.86 -16.52
N ILE A 411 30.04 9.37 -15.62
CA ILE A 411 30.03 10.80 -15.27
C ILE A 411 31.26 11.08 -14.39
N PRO A 412 32.17 12.00 -14.78
CA PRO A 412 33.39 12.27 -14.04
C PRO A 412 33.15 12.77 -12.61
N ASN A 413 34.14 12.54 -11.74
CA ASN A 413 34.15 13.10 -10.39
C ASN A 413 34.02 14.63 -10.41
N GLY A 414 33.23 15.19 -9.51
CA GLY A 414 33.04 16.64 -9.36
C GLY A 414 32.16 17.29 -10.44
N SER A 415 31.59 16.51 -11.37
CA SER A 415 30.74 17.06 -12.43
C SER A 415 29.53 17.78 -11.87
N ILE A 416 29.23 18.96 -12.44
CA ILE A 416 28.02 19.73 -12.15
C ILE A 416 27.17 19.72 -13.41
N LEU A 417 25.98 19.11 -13.32
CA LEU A 417 25.02 19.03 -14.42
C LEU A 417 23.79 19.88 -14.08
N GLU A 418 23.51 20.89 -14.88
CA GLU A 418 22.42 21.83 -14.64
C GLU A 418 21.64 22.10 -15.93
N ASN A 419 20.35 21.74 -15.95
CA ASN A 419 19.47 21.98 -17.12
C ASN A 419 20.03 21.39 -18.43
N VAL A 420 20.54 20.15 -18.37
CA VAL A 420 21.20 19.48 -19.49
C VAL A 420 20.60 18.12 -19.84
N VAL A 421 20.75 17.75 -21.12
CA VAL A 421 20.58 16.38 -21.61
C VAL A 421 21.95 15.82 -21.99
N VAL A 422 22.33 14.69 -21.38
CA VAL A 422 23.59 13.98 -21.62
C VAL A 422 23.30 12.66 -22.33
N THR A 423 23.97 12.42 -23.45
CA THR A 423 23.86 11.18 -24.23
C THR A 423 25.20 10.84 -24.90
N GLY A 424 25.36 9.59 -25.35
CA GLY A 424 26.58 9.11 -25.99
C GLY A 424 27.26 7.95 -25.26
N ASN A 425 28.56 7.81 -25.47
CA ASN A 425 29.39 6.73 -24.93
C ASN A 425 30.70 7.32 -24.38
N LEU A 426 30.96 7.17 -23.08
CA LEU A 426 32.13 7.68 -22.39
C LEU A 426 32.57 6.67 -21.33
N SER A 427 33.83 6.22 -21.40
CA SER A 427 34.44 5.35 -20.39
C SER A 427 35.62 6.06 -19.75
N ILE A 428 35.67 6.03 -18.41
CA ILE A 428 36.79 6.55 -17.62
C ILE A 428 37.55 5.36 -17.05
N LEU A 429 38.85 5.28 -17.31
CA LEU A 429 39.75 4.24 -16.83
C LEU A 429 40.79 4.86 -15.89
N GLU A 430 41.15 4.14 -14.82
CA GLU A 430 42.29 4.53 -13.99
C GLU A 430 43.58 4.39 -14.82
N HIS A 431 44.46 5.38 -14.73
CA HIS A 431 45.76 5.39 -15.38
C HIS A 431 46.84 4.84 -14.46
#